data_AF-A0A955KST9-F1
#
_entry.id   AF-A0A955KST9-F1
#
_cell.length_a   1.000
_cell.length_b   1.000
_cell.length_c   1.000
_cell.angle_alpha   90.00
_cell.angle_beta   90.00
_cell.angle_gamma   90.00
#
_symmetry.space_group_name_H-M   'P 1'
#
loop_
_entity.id
_entity.type
_entity.pdbx_description
1 polymer ?
#
loop_
_entity_poly.entity_id
_entity_poly.type
_entity_poly.pdbx_seq_one_letter_code
_entity_poly.pdbx_strand_id
1 'polypeptide(L)' 'MPTTDRLPPKTFRSSSVVIDWSKEKMQQKFDPQSLVAWVQSFPSRDDVHVYLGNVSFTGQRILMRQLQALGCTVTC' A
#
# COMPACT_ATOMS: atom_id res chain seq x y z
N MET A 1 -15.53 -9.92 42.46
CA MET A 1 -14.50 -9.65 41.44
C MET A 1 -15.21 -9.65 40.09
N PRO A 2 -15.32 -8.52 39.37
CA PRO A 2 -15.94 -8.55 38.05
C PRO A 2 -14.94 -9.19 37.09
N THR A 3 -15.35 -10.28 36.45
CA THR A 3 -14.58 -10.94 35.41
C THR A 3 -14.52 -9.98 34.23
N THR A 4 -13.37 -9.33 34.03
CA THR A 4 -13.13 -8.53 32.83
C THR A 4 -13.14 -9.48 31.65
N ASP A 5 -14.27 -9.52 30.95
CA ASP A 5 -14.44 -10.22 29.69
C ASP A 5 -13.46 -9.59 28.69
N ARG A 6 -12.26 -10.18 28.58
CA ARG A 6 -11.29 -9.80 27.57
C ARG A 6 -11.84 -10.29 26.25
N LEU A 7 -12.58 -9.41 25.57
CA LEU A 7 -12.89 -9.59 24.16
C LEU A 7 -11.59 -10.01 23.44
N PRO A 8 -11.59 -11.11 22.67
CA PRO A 8 -10.41 -11.51 21.93
C PRO A 8 -9.94 -10.32 21.09
N PRO A 9 -8.61 -10.11 20.94
CA PRO A 9 -8.11 -9.04 20.10
C PRO A 9 -8.80 -9.18 18.75
N LYS A 10 -9.49 -8.12 18.33
CA LYS A 10 -10.20 -8.03 17.05
C LYS A 10 -9.26 -8.64 16.01
N THR A 11 -9.55 -9.85 15.56
CA THR A 11 -8.76 -10.52 14.52
C THR A 11 -9.00 -9.68 13.28
N PHE A 12 -8.15 -8.68 13.06
CA PHE A 12 -8.05 -8.02 11.78
C PHE A 12 -7.76 -9.15 10.82
N ARG A 13 -8.76 -9.55 10.03
CA ARG A 13 -8.52 -10.37 8.86
C ARG A 13 -7.43 -9.62 8.10
N SER A 14 -6.28 -10.25 7.94
CA SER A 14 -5.16 -9.75 7.13
C SER A 14 -5.69 -9.50 5.72
N SER A 15 -6.19 -8.29 5.51
CA SER A 15 -6.76 -7.86 4.25
C SER A 15 -5.60 -7.34 3.42
N SER A 16 -5.13 -8.17 2.50
CA SER A 16 -4.18 -7.73 1.49
C SER A 16 -4.85 -6.73 0.55
N VAL A 17 -4.18 -5.60 0.30
CA VAL A 17 -4.65 -4.55 -0.60
C VAL A 17 -3.80 -4.57 -1.85
N VAL A 18 -4.44 -4.71 -3.01
CA VAL A 18 -3.79 -4.63 -4.31
C VAL A 18 -4.15 -3.31 -4.97
N ILE A 19 -3.13 -2.52 -5.30
CA ILE A 19 -3.25 -1.23 -5.97
C ILE A 19 -2.73 -1.36 -7.39
N ASP A 20 -3.64 -1.27 -8.36
CA ASP A 20 -3.29 -1.18 -9.77
C ASP A 20 -2.98 0.28 -10.15
N TRP A 21 -1.68 0.59 -10.20
CA TRP A 21 -1.14 1.89 -10.55
C TRP A 21 -0.64 1.96 -12.00
N SER A 22 -0.76 0.87 -12.78
CA SER A 22 -0.30 0.86 -14.18
C SER A 22 -1.23 1.64 -15.10
N LYS A 23 -2.46 1.93 -14.67
CA LYS A 23 -3.47 2.60 -15.47
C LYS A 23 -3.21 4.11 -15.55
N GLU A 24 -3.09 4.61 -16.78
CA GLU A 24 -2.87 6.05 -17.05
C GLU A 24 -3.93 6.94 -16.38
N LYS A 25 -5.20 6.52 -16.39
CA LYS A 25 -6.30 7.23 -15.71
C LYS A 25 -6.07 7.41 -14.20
N MET A 26 -5.40 6.46 -13.54
CA MET A 26 -5.04 6.58 -12.13
C MET A 26 -3.92 7.58 -11.93
N GLN A 27 -2.89 7.52 -12.80
CA GLN A 27 -1.73 8.41 -12.76
C GLN A 27 -2.06 9.88 -13.07
N GLN A 28 -3.08 10.12 -13.91
CA GLN A 28 -3.60 11.47 -14.18
C GLN A 28 -4.47 12.01 -13.04
N LYS A 29 -5.15 11.13 -12.31
CA LYS A 29 -6.09 11.51 -11.25
C LYS A 29 -5.43 11.69 -9.89
N PHE A 30 -4.39 10.91 -9.61
CA PHE A 30 -3.71 10.88 -8.32
C PHE A 30 -2.22 11.02 -8.52
N ASP A 31 -1.61 11.93 -7.77
CA ASP A 31 -0.17 12.10 -7.79
C ASP A 31 0.54 10.98 -7.00
N PRO A 32 1.80 10.65 -7.33
CA PRO A 32 2.58 9.65 -6.62
C PRO A 32 2.75 9.89 -5.12
N GLN A 33 2.79 11.15 -4.66
CA GLN A 33 2.97 11.45 -3.23
C GLN A 33 1.71 11.13 -2.43
N SER A 34 0.53 11.34 -3.01
CA SER A 34 -0.73 10.91 -2.40
C SER A 34 -0.79 9.40 -2.18
N LEU A 35 -0.27 8.59 -3.12
CA LEU A 35 -0.17 7.14 -2.91
C LEU A 35 0.76 6.80 -1.74
N VAL A 36 1.95 7.41 -1.69
CA VAL A 36 2.92 7.19 -0.62
C VAL A 36 2.33 7.56 0.74
N ALA A 37 1.66 8.70 0.84
CA ALA A 37 1.00 9.16 2.06
C ALA A 37 -0.11 8.19 2.52
N TRP A 38 -0.90 7.68 1.57
CA TRP A 38 -1.93 6.68 1.88
C TRP A 38 -1.32 5.39 2.44
N VAL A 39 -0.28 4.87 1.77
CA VAL A 39 0.45 3.68 2.22
C VAL A 39 1.05 3.87 3.61
N GLN A 40 1.62 5.04 3.90
CA GLN A 40 2.18 5.35 5.22
C GLN A 40 1.13 5.27 6.34
N SER A 41 -0.11 5.66 6.03
CA SER A 41 -1.25 5.60 6.96
C SER A 41 -1.85 4.20 7.10
N PHE A 42 -1.50 3.26 6.23
CA PHE A 42 -2.07 1.91 6.24
C PHE A 42 -1.43 1.08 7.39
N PRO A 43 -2.24 0.39 8.20
CA PRO A 43 -1.77 -0.26 9.42
C PRO A 43 -0.79 -1.42 9.18
N SER A 44 -0.89 -2.11 8.04
CA SER A 44 -0.02 -3.24 7.67
C SER A 44 0.53 -3.05 6.24
N ARG A 45 1.68 -2.39 6.12
CA ARG A 45 2.26 -2.02 4.80
C ARG A 45 2.74 -3.24 4.01
N ASP A 46 3.14 -4.29 4.72
CA ASP A 46 3.57 -5.56 4.14
C ASP A 46 2.41 -6.27 3.39
N ASP A 47 1.17 -5.96 3.77
CA ASP A 47 -0.05 -6.45 3.11
C ASP A 47 -0.44 -5.62 1.87
N VAL A 48 0.32 -4.57 1.53
CA VAL A 48 0.06 -3.69 0.37
C VAL A 48 0.91 -4.11 -0.82
N HIS A 49 0.23 -4.50 -1.90
CA HIS A 49 0.82 -4.88 -3.17
C HIS A 49 0.52 -3.81 -4.22
N VAL A 50 1.55 -3.17 -4.76
CA VAL A 50 1.40 -2.14 -5.80
C VAL A 50 1.88 -2.68 -7.13
N TYR A 51 1.01 -2.67 -8.13
CA TYR A 51 1.35 -2.99 -9.51
C TYR A 51 1.59 -1.69 -10.29
N LEU A 52 2.84 -1.43 -10.70
CA LEU A 52 3.22 -0.22 -11.43
C LEU A 52 3.11 -0.38 -12.95
N GLY A 53 3.01 -1.61 -13.46
CA GLY A 53 3.08 -1.88 -14.89
C GLY A 53 4.48 -1.63 -15.47
N ASN A 54 4.55 -1.56 -16.80
CA ASN A 54 5.81 -1.49 -17.53
C ASN A 54 6.58 -0.18 -17.24
N VAL A 55 7.47 -0.24 -16.23
CA VAL A 55 8.28 0.87 -15.69
C VAL A 55 9.35 1.33 -16.68
N SER A 56 8.92 2.07 -17.70
CA SER A 56 9.83 2.69 -18.68
C SER A 56 10.23 4.13 -18.30
N PHE A 57 9.56 4.76 -17.33
CA PHE A 57 9.76 6.17 -16.98
C PHE A 57 10.55 6.39 -15.68
N THR A 58 11.49 7.34 -15.72
CA THR A 58 12.39 7.71 -14.62
C THR A 58 11.65 8.05 -13.31
N GLY A 59 10.47 8.66 -13.40
CA GLY A 59 9.64 9.03 -12.24
C GLY A 59 9.03 7.83 -11.50
N GLN A 60 8.67 6.76 -12.22
CA GLN A 60 8.07 5.56 -11.62
C GLN A 60 9.10 4.73 -10.84
N ARG A 61 10.40 4.81 -11.21
CA ARG A 61 11.49 4.19 -10.43
C ARG A 61 11.67 4.79 -9.04
N ILE A 62 11.46 6.11 -8.91
CA ILE A 62 11.55 6.78 -7.60
C ILE A 62 10.38 6.33 -6.72
N LEU A 63 9.16 6.33 -7.28
CA LEU A 63 7.97 5.83 -6.59
C LEU A 63 8.12 4.38 -6.14
N MET A 64 8.61 3.50 -7.02
CA MET A 64 8.89 2.10 -6.69
C MET A 64 9.81 1.96 -5.48
N ARG A 65 10.93 2.68 -5.48
CA ARG A 65 11.89 2.65 -4.35
C ARG A 65 11.27 3.16 -3.06
N GLN A 66 10.46 4.21 -3.13
CA GLN A 66 9.75 4.75 -1.96
C GLN A 66 8.77 3.74 -1.37
N LEU A 67 7.96 3.10 -2.22
CA LEU A 67 6.99 2.08 -1.79
C LEU A 67 7.67 0.83 -1.22
N GLN A 68 8.75 0.37 -1.84
CA GLN A 68 9.55 -0.75 -1.32
C GLN A 68 10.20 -0.41 0.03
N ALA A 69 10.72 0.81 0.19
CA ALA A 69 11.30 1.27 1.45
C ALA A 69 10.26 1.35 2.59
N LEU A 70 8.97 1.47 2.25
CA LEU A 70 7.87 1.46 3.22
C LEU A 70 7.40 0.05 3.60
N GLY A 71 7.91 -1.00 2.95
CA GLY A 71 7.53 -2.40 3.19
C GLY A 71 6.53 -2.98 2.17
N CYS A 72 6.08 -2.19 1.19
CA CYS A 72 5.14 -2.70 0.19
C CYS A 72 5.80 -3.70 -0.76
N THR A 73 5.01 -4.68 -1.20
CA THR A 73 5.37 -5.50 -2.36
C THR A 73 5.09 -4.70 -3.63
N VAL A 74 6.10 -4.46 -4.46
CA VAL A 74 5.94 -3.73 -5.72
C VAL A 74 6.23 -4.66 -6.89
N THR A 75 5.29 -4.73 -7.84
CA THR A 75 5.38 -5.56 -9.03
C THR A 75 5.26 -4.68 -10.28
N CYS A 76 5.95 -5.05 -11.34
CA CYS A 76 6.07 -4.29 -12.59
C CYS A 76 5.38 -5.06 -13.72
#